data_AF-A0A8C1SMD8-F1
#
_entry.id   AF-A0A8C1SMD8-F1
#
_cell.length_a   1.000
_cell.length_b   1.000
_cell.length_c   1.000
_cell.angle_alpha   90.00
_cell.angle_beta   90.00
_cell.angle_gamma   90.00
#
_symmetry.space_group_name_H-M   'P 1'
#
loop_
_entity.id
_entity.type
_entity.pdbx_description
1 polymer ?
#
loop_
_entity_poly.entity_id
_entity_poly.type
_entity_poly.pdbx_seq_one_letter_code
_entity_poly.pdbx_strand_id
1 'polypeptide(L)'
;MSERMAARLSAQEEQIEALSREIRRLQDGLTGGFLTCDPSLDALRAENETLRYRALHLRRSLREEQQLQERDQKTKKLINTQAKLHNVECFWFALCVSA
;
A
#
# COMPACT_ATOMS: atom_id res chain seq x y z
N MET A 1 -12.93 -63.09 38.17
CA MET A 1 -12.75 -62.83 36.72
C MET A 1 -13.59 -61.65 36.24
N SER A 2 -14.88 -61.59 36.56
CA SER A 2 -15.78 -60.48 36.18
C SER A 2 -15.32 -59.10 36.68
N GLU A 3 -14.96 -58.98 37.97
CA GLU A 3 -14.59 -57.70 38.59
C GLU A 3 -13.32 -57.06 38.01
N ARG A 4 -12.30 -57.86 37.68
CA ARG A 4 -11.07 -57.36 37.06
C ARG A 4 -11.31 -56.82 35.64
N MET A 5 -12.23 -57.44 34.91
CA MET A 5 -12.64 -56.94 33.59
C MET A 5 -13.46 -55.67 33.72
N ALA A 6 -14.40 -55.61 34.68
CA ALA A 6 -15.19 -54.42 34.96
C ALA A 6 -14.32 -53.22 35.37
N ALA A 7 -13.34 -53.43 36.26
CA ALA A 7 -12.40 -52.38 36.67
C ALA A 7 -11.55 -51.87 35.51
N ARG A 8 -11.11 -52.77 34.62
CA ARG A 8 -10.34 -52.38 33.43
C ARG A 8 -11.19 -51.61 32.42
N LEU A 9 -12.44 -52.00 32.19
CA LEU A 9 -13.35 -51.29 31.29
C LEU A 9 -13.66 -49.90 31.82
N SER A 10 -13.95 -49.77 33.11
CA SER A 10 -14.20 -48.46 33.74
C SER A 10 -13.01 -47.52 33.63
N ALA A 11 -11.78 -48.00 33.86
CA ALA A 11 -10.57 -47.19 33.67
C ALA A 11 -10.37 -46.77 32.20
N GLN A 12 -10.78 -47.61 31.23
CA GLN A 12 -10.71 -47.28 29.81
C GLN A 12 -11.76 -46.22 29.42
N GLU A 13 -12.97 -46.30 29.97
CA GLU A 13 -14.02 -45.29 29.77
C GLU A 13 -13.57 -43.92 30.29
N GLU A 14 -13.00 -43.85 31.49
CA GLU A 14 -12.44 -42.61 32.04
C GLU A 14 -11.32 -42.03 31.14
N GLN A 15 -10.46 -42.90 30.61
CA GLN A 15 -9.39 -42.48 29.71
C GLN A 15 -9.94 -41.94 28.38
N ILE A 16 -10.96 -42.58 27.82
CA ILE A 16 -11.64 -42.12 26.60
C ILE A 16 -12.29 -40.76 26.84
N GLU A 17 -12.94 -40.56 27.98
CA GLU A 17 -13.54 -39.28 28.33
C GLU A 17 -12.50 -38.16 28.52
N ALA A 18 -11.37 -38.47 29.17
CA ALA A 18 -10.27 -37.53 29.33
C ALA A 18 -9.68 -37.10 27.98
N LEU A 19 -9.42 -38.06 27.09
CA LEU A 19 -8.89 -37.78 25.75
C LEU A 19 -9.92 -37.02 24.89
N SER A 20 -11.19 -37.37 24.99
CA SER A 20 -12.26 -36.66 24.26
C SER A 20 -12.37 -35.19 24.70
N ARG A 21 -12.21 -34.92 26.00
CA ARG A 21 -12.13 -33.54 26.52
C ARG A 21 -10.91 -32.79 26.00
N GLU A 22 -9.75 -33.43 25.95
CA GLU A 22 -8.53 -32.80 25.45
C GLU A 22 -8.60 -32.53 23.94
N ILE A 23 -9.16 -33.45 23.15
CA ILE A 23 -9.39 -33.25 21.72
C ILE A 23 -10.30 -32.03 21.49
N ARG A 24 -11.41 -31.91 22.24
CA ARG A 24 -12.28 -30.73 22.17
C ARG A 24 -11.53 -29.45 22.53
N ARG A 25 -10.78 -29.46 23.64
CA ARG A 25 -9.95 -28.31 24.05
C ARG A 25 -8.96 -27.87 22.97
N LEU A 26 -8.28 -28.83 22.33
CA LEU A 26 -7.33 -28.55 21.26
C LEU A 26 -8.04 -28.04 20.00
N GLN A 27 -9.19 -28.60 19.65
CA GLN A 27 -10.01 -28.12 18.53
C GLN A 27 -10.54 -26.71 18.77
N ASP A 28 -11.02 -26.42 19.99
CA ASP A 28 -11.49 -25.10 20.41
C ASP A 28 -10.34 -24.08 20.44
N GLY A 29 -9.15 -24.50 20.88
CA GLY A 29 -7.93 -23.69 20.84
C GLY A 29 -7.45 -23.39 19.41
N LEU A 30 -7.53 -24.37 18.51
CA LEU A 30 -7.18 -24.20 17.10
C LEU A 30 -8.19 -23.31 16.37
N THR A 31 -9.48 -23.46 16.63
CA THR A 31 -10.52 -22.62 16.03
C THR A 31 -10.51 -21.20 16.61
N GLY A 32 -10.29 -21.04 17.91
CA GLY A 32 -10.15 -19.75 18.56
C GLY A 32 -8.88 -18.96 18.16
N GLY A 33 -7.79 -19.65 17.84
CA GLY A 33 -6.52 -19.02 17.43
C GLY A 33 -6.33 -18.82 15.93
N PHE A 34 -7.02 -19.60 15.07
CA PHE A 34 -6.85 -19.56 13.62
C PHE A 34 -7.98 -18.85 12.87
N LEU A 35 -9.17 -18.72 13.47
CA LEU A 35 -10.36 -18.19 12.80
C LEU A 35 -10.83 -16.82 13.28
N THR A 36 -10.15 -16.20 14.24
CA THR A 36 -10.21 -14.75 14.30
C THR A 36 -9.49 -14.28 13.03
N CYS A 37 -10.25 -13.95 11.97
CA CYS A 37 -9.83 -12.93 11.03
C CYS A 37 -9.30 -11.80 11.91
N ASP A 38 -7.98 -11.74 12.05
CA ASP A 38 -7.34 -10.89 13.01
C ASP A 38 -7.82 -9.49 12.66
N PRO A 39 -8.59 -8.80 13.53
CA PRO A 39 -9.08 -7.46 13.22
C PRO A 39 -7.93 -6.54 12.80
N SER A 40 -6.70 -6.86 13.23
CA SER A 40 -5.46 -6.26 12.75
C SER A 40 -5.24 -6.46 11.25
N LEU A 41 -5.45 -7.65 10.70
CA LEU A 41 -5.20 -7.96 9.29
C LEU A 41 -6.18 -7.25 8.35
N ASP A 42 -7.46 -7.17 8.69
CA ASP A 42 -8.43 -6.42 7.89
C ASP A 42 -8.23 -4.89 8.03
N ALA A 43 -7.87 -4.41 9.22
CA ALA A 43 -7.45 -3.02 9.42
C ALA A 43 -6.19 -2.68 8.59
N LEU A 44 -5.19 -3.56 8.60
CA LEU A 44 -3.97 -3.40 7.80
C LEU A 44 -4.25 -3.43 6.30
N ARG A 45 -5.19 -4.27 5.83
CA ARG A 45 -5.62 -4.28 4.43
C ARG A 45 -6.30 -2.97 4.03
N ALA A 46 -7.19 -2.45 4.88
CA ALA A 46 -7.87 -1.17 4.64
C ALA A 46 -6.90 0.01 4.64
N GLU A 47 -5.95 0.02 5.59
CA GLU A 47 -4.89 1.03 5.64
C GLU A 47 -3.99 0.94 4.40
N ASN A 48 -3.62 -0.27 3.97
CA ASN A 48 -2.81 -0.47 2.79
C ASN A 48 -3.48 0.10 1.53
N GLU A 49 -4.78 -0.11 1.37
CA GLU A 49 -5.53 0.43 0.23
C GLU A 49 -5.62 1.96 0.28
N THR A 50 -5.81 2.51 1.48
CA THR A 50 -5.78 3.97 1.71
C THR A 50 -4.42 4.56 1.31
N LEU A 51 -3.32 3.90 1.70
CA LEU A 51 -1.97 4.34 1.36
C LEU A 51 -1.68 4.22 -0.14
N ARG A 52 -2.13 3.15 -0.80
CA ARG A 52 -2.01 2.99 -2.26
C ARG A 52 -2.73 4.11 -3.01
N TYR A 53 -3.95 4.44 -2.61
CA TYR A 53 -4.71 5.54 -3.19
C TYR A 53 -3.96 6.87 -3.03
N ARG A 54 -3.48 7.18 -1.82
CA ARG A 54 -2.68 8.40 -1.56
C ARG A 54 -1.42 8.45 -2.41
N ALA A 55 -0.67 7.36 -2.49
CA ALA A 55 0.55 7.28 -3.30
C ALA A 55 0.27 7.51 -4.80
N LEU A 56 -0.84 6.95 -5.31
CA LEU A 56 -1.27 7.19 -6.68
C LEU A 56 -1.59 8.67 -6.93
N HIS A 57 -2.33 9.30 -6.02
CA HIS A 57 -2.68 10.72 -6.12
C HIS A 57 -1.44 11.61 -6.09
N LEU A 58 -0.54 11.40 -5.13
CA LEU A 58 0.71 12.16 -5.03
C LEU A 58 1.57 12.02 -6.28
N ARG A 59 1.67 10.80 -6.85
CA ARG A 59 2.40 10.59 -8.11
C ARG A 59 1.79 11.33 -9.29
N ARG A 60 0.46 11.48 -9.34
CA ARG A 60 -0.23 12.25 -10.39
C ARG A 60 0.05 13.74 -10.22
N SER A 61 -0.16 14.27 -9.01
CA SER A 61 0.11 15.69 -8.70
C SER A 61 1.56 16.06 -8.97
N LEU A 62 2.52 15.21 -8.58
CA LEU A 62 3.93 15.45 -8.85
C LEU A 62 4.24 15.52 -10.35
N ARG A 63 3.61 14.66 -11.18
CA ARG A 63 3.77 14.71 -12.64
C ARG A 63 3.18 15.98 -13.23
N GLU A 64 2.03 16.43 -12.73
CA GLU A 64 1.41 17.68 -13.17
C GLU A 64 2.29 18.90 -12.85
N GLU A 65 2.86 18.94 -11.64
CA GLU A 65 3.82 19.98 -11.24
C GLU A 65 5.08 19.98 -12.14
N GLN A 66 5.64 18.80 -12.43
CA GLN A 66 6.78 18.67 -13.34
C GLN A 66 6.45 19.18 -14.74
N GLN A 67 5.28 18.83 -15.27
CA GLN A 67 4.84 19.30 -16.60
C GLN A 67 4.65 20.82 -16.64
N LEU A 68 4.08 21.42 -15.60
CA LEU A 68 3.95 22.87 -15.48
C LEU A 68 5.33 23.54 -15.46
N GLN A 69 6.26 23.01 -14.66
CA GLN A 69 7.62 23.53 -14.59
C GLN A 69 8.34 23.44 -15.95
N GLU A 70 8.19 22.35 -16.69
CA GLU A 70 8.74 22.22 -18.03
C GLU A 70 8.14 23.22 -19.03
N ARG A 71 6.82 23.45 -18.95
CA ARG A 71 6.13 24.44 -19.80
C ARG A 71 6.65 25.84 -19.49
N ASP A 72 6.76 26.20 -18.22
CA ASP A 72 7.29 27.50 -17.80
C ASP A 72 8.73 27.70 -18.26
N GLN A 73 9.57 26.67 -18.18
CA GLN A 73 10.94 26.73 -18.70
C GLN A 73 10.97 26.92 -20.22
N LYS A 74 10.11 26.23 -20.97
CA LYS A 74 9.99 26.40 -22.42
C LYS A 74 9.54 27.81 -22.78
N THR A 75 8.52 28.34 -22.09
CA THR A 75 8.02 29.70 -22.29
C THR A 75 9.10 30.74 -22.02
N LYS A 76 9.84 30.60 -20.90
CA LYS A 76 10.97 31.48 -20.58
C LYS A 76 12.07 31.45 -21.64
N LYS A 77 12.38 30.27 -22.19
CA LYS A 77 13.35 30.13 -23.29
C LYS A 77 12.86 30.84 -24.56
N LEU A 78 11.59 30.67 -24.93
CA LEU A 78 11.00 31.32 -26.12
C LEU A 78 11.02 32.83 -26.02
N ILE A 79 10.64 33.39 -24.86
CA ILE A 79 10.69 34.83 -24.61
C ILE A 79 12.12 35.36 -24.75
N ASN A 80 13.11 34.65 -24.19
CA ASN A 80 14.52 35.05 -24.31
C ASN A 80 14.99 35.02 -25.77
N THR A 81 14.66 33.98 -26.54
CA THR A 81 15.01 33.93 -27.97
C THR A 81 14.34 35.04 -28.77
N GLN A 82 13.08 35.37 -28.46
CA GLN A 82 12.36 36.46 -29.12
C GLN A 82 12.97 37.83 -28.78
N ALA A 83 13.35 38.06 -27.53
CA ALA A 83 14.05 39.29 -27.12
C ALA A 83 15.41 39.43 -27.82
N LYS A 84 16.16 38.33 -27.99
CA LYS A 84 17.42 38.34 -28.75
C LYS A 84 17.22 38.69 -30.21
N LEU A 85 16.21 38.11 -30.87
CA LEU A 85 15.86 38.45 -32.25
C LEU A 85 15.50 39.92 -32.39
N HIS A 86 14.64 40.44 -31.50
CA HIS A 86 14.26 41.84 -31.49
C HIS A 86 15.46 42.76 -31.30
N ASN A 87 16.40 42.43 -30.40
CA ASN A 87 17.63 43.21 -30.24
C ASN A 87 18.50 43.21 -31.50
N VAL A 88 18.58 42.10 -32.22
CA VAL A 88 19.32 42.03 -33.50
C VAL A 88 18.63 42.88 -34.57
N GLU A 89 17.30 42.83 -34.65
CA GLU A 89 16.53 43.68 -35.56
C GLU A 89 16.75 45.16 -35.24
N CYS A 90 16.63 45.57 -33.98
CA CYS A 90 16.89 46.94 -33.54
C CYS A 90 18.32 47.37 -33.87
N PHE A 91 19.31 46.48 -33.70
CA PHE A 91 20.70 46.75 -34.03
C PHE A 91 20.90 46.97 -35.53
N TRP A 92 20.29 46.12 -36.37
CA TRP A 92 20.32 46.26 -37.83
C TRP A 92 19.64 47.55 -38.29
N PHE A 93 18.47 47.87 -37.73
CA PHE A 93 17.78 49.14 -37.99
C PHE A 93 18.63 50.35 -37.61
N ALA A 94 19.29 50.33 -36.45
CA ALA A 94 20.17 51.42 -36.02
C ALA A 94 21.37 51.60 -36.95
N LEU A 95 21.96 50.49 -37.44
CA LEU A 95 23.04 50.55 -38.43
C LEU A 95 22.57 51.12 -39.77
N CYS A 96 21.43 50.68 -40.29
CA CYS A 96 20.88 51.14 -41.58
C CYS A 96 20.48 52.62 -41.58
N VAL A 97 20.07 53.18 -40.44
CA VAL A 97 19.73 54.61 -40.33
C VAL A 97 20.98 55.49 -40.17
N SER A 98 22.11 54.92 -39.77
CA SER A 98 23.38 55.63 -39.54
C SER A 98 24.37 55.57 -40.71
N ALA A 99 24.04 54.84 -41.78
CA ALA A 99 24.84 54.66 -43.00
C ALA A 99 24.17 55.37 -44.18
#